data_AF-A0A3T1DAS0-F1
#
_entry.id   AF-A0A3T1DAS0-F1
#
_cell.length_a   1.000
_cell.length_b   1.000
_cell.length_c   1.000
_cell.angle_alpha   90.00
_cell.angle_beta   90.00
_cell.angle_gamma   90.00
#
_symmetry.space_group_name_H-M   'P 1'
#
loop_
_entity.id
_entity.type
_entity.pdbx_description
1 polymer ?
#
loop_
_entity_poly.entity_id
_entity_poly.type
_entity_poly.pdbx_seq_one_letter_code
_entity_poly.pdbx_strand_id
1 'polypeptide(L)'
;MNRHTILLAAEFFQEGNEFYMTFYCEIPGVKKGYLYINLGHGQPKNAFWKGLLLTLQRIKNNQKRTLELAICSTYMTAFSEGNGQAEVIQALNQYSSYTIIDYKPFVDDLEKILLVGKSSESPPWTLVGYSMDQFAEMKNQSLTLMKQQAKQNRFYTEITMPKSGVVLDFETTSYITKFARVIEISALKFEAGEIIDEYHTLVNPEIKIPKASRDLTGISQEEVDAAPKSFDAMKKLYAFIKDSDIIVGHNIAYDYEFIEKFFNRFHFPVWKGKLLCTMRLAKSFKPGVKDYKLETLCDFYRISNERPHRAWSDTRATLEVMKHLYQDSLLLDVEVIATPRVE
;
A
#
# COMPACT_ATOMS: atom_id res chain seq x y z
N MET A 1 29.16 -18.90 -4.62
CA MET A 1 29.91 -17.80 -3.98
C MET A 1 31.22 -18.35 -3.43
N ASN A 2 32.32 -17.63 -3.66
CA ASN A 2 33.63 -17.96 -3.10
C ASN A 2 33.53 -17.94 -1.56
N ARG A 3 33.99 -19.00 -0.87
CA ARG A 3 33.87 -19.13 0.61
C ARG A 3 34.64 -18.05 1.39
N HIS A 4 35.39 -17.20 0.68
CA HIS A 4 36.27 -16.16 1.23
C HIS A 4 35.81 -14.73 0.94
N THR A 5 34.66 -14.53 0.27
CA THR A 5 34.17 -13.18 -0.08
C THR A 5 33.05 -12.73 0.83
N ILE A 6 33.23 -11.61 1.51
CA ILE A 6 32.19 -10.93 2.27
C ILE A 6 31.39 -10.07 1.30
N LEU A 7 30.07 -10.13 1.40
CA LEU A 7 29.18 -9.20 0.71
C LEU A 7 28.66 -8.18 1.74
N LEU A 8 28.80 -6.90 1.42
CA LEU A 8 28.19 -5.79 2.15
C LEU A 8 27.43 -4.92 1.15
N ALA A 9 26.11 -5.02 1.13
CA ALA A 9 25.26 -4.11 0.38
C ALA A 9 24.82 -2.94 1.27
N ALA A 10 24.80 -1.74 0.72
CA ALA A 10 24.46 -0.53 1.45
C ALA A 10 23.65 0.43 0.60
N GLU A 11 22.68 1.10 1.23
CA GLU A 11 21.96 2.21 0.61
C GLU A 11 21.82 3.36 1.60
N PHE A 12 21.99 4.58 1.09
CA PHE A 12 21.96 5.82 1.85
C PHE A 12 20.75 6.65 1.39
N PHE A 13 19.97 7.14 2.35
CA PHE A 13 18.72 7.81 2.07
C PHE A 13 18.58 9.09 2.88
N GLN A 14 17.76 10.00 2.37
CA GLN A 14 17.28 11.16 3.10
C GLN A 14 15.75 11.11 3.19
N GLU A 15 15.20 11.39 4.37
CA GLU A 15 13.77 11.61 4.55
C GLU A 15 13.56 12.84 5.42
N GLY A 16 12.83 13.81 4.89
CA GLY A 16 12.78 15.15 5.50
C GLY A 16 14.18 15.75 5.64
N ASN A 17 14.56 16.08 6.88
CA ASN A 17 15.86 16.69 7.20
C ASN A 17 16.86 15.70 7.82
N GLU A 18 16.53 14.40 7.90
CA GLU A 18 17.41 13.37 8.47
C GLU A 18 17.97 12.45 7.39
N PHE A 19 19.17 11.93 7.65
CA PHE A 19 19.84 10.93 6.83
C PHE A 19 19.77 9.56 7.48
N TYR A 20 19.75 8.52 6.65
CA TYR A 20 19.66 7.13 7.08
C TYR A 20 20.57 6.26 6.22
N MET A 21 21.01 5.14 6.77
CA MET A 21 21.72 4.13 5.99
C MET A 21 21.30 2.73 6.40
N THR A 22 21.11 1.87 5.42
CA THR A 22 20.75 0.46 5.62
C THR A 22 21.81 -0.42 5.03
N PHE A 23 22.02 -1.58 5.64
CA PHE A 23 23.01 -2.54 5.17
C PHE A 23 22.50 -3.97 5.24
N TYR A 24 22.81 -4.73 4.20
CA TYR A 24 22.77 -6.19 4.21
C TYR A 24 24.20 -6.72 4.20
N CYS A 25 24.53 -7.63 5.11
CA CYS A 25 25.86 -8.22 5.18
C CYS A 25 25.81 -9.74 5.23
N GLU A 26 26.62 -10.38 4.40
CA GLU A 26 26.83 -11.82 4.38
C GLU A 26 28.31 -12.13 4.49
N ILE A 27 28.68 -12.86 5.55
CA ILE A 27 30.02 -13.37 5.80
C ILE A 27 29.93 -14.90 5.67
N PRO A 28 30.40 -15.50 4.55
CA PRO A 28 30.23 -16.93 4.30
C PRO A 28 30.81 -17.79 5.42
N GLY A 29 29.99 -18.74 5.89
CA GLY A 29 30.34 -19.66 6.98
C GLY A 29 30.41 -19.02 8.36
N VAL A 30 30.02 -17.75 8.51
CA VAL A 30 30.03 -17.04 9.80
C VAL A 30 28.62 -16.56 10.16
N LYS A 31 28.07 -15.60 9.39
CA LYS A 31 26.75 -15.03 9.67
C LYS A 31 26.20 -14.24 8.49
N LYS A 32 24.88 -14.09 8.48
CA LYS A 32 24.16 -13.06 7.74
C LYS A 32 23.54 -12.09 8.73
N GLY A 33 23.45 -10.81 8.36
CA GLY A 33 22.89 -9.80 9.23
C GLY A 33 22.39 -8.58 8.47
N TYR A 34 21.47 -7.89 9.12
CA TYR A 34 20.84 -6.66 8.63
C TYR A 34 21.16 -5.54 9.59
N LEU A 35 21.53 -4.37 9.07
CA LEU A 35 21.89 -3.22 9.89
C LEU A 35 21.12 -1.99 9.43
N TYR A 36 20.76 -1.15 10.39
CA TYR A 36 20.13 0.14 10.16
C TYR A 36 20.80 1.19 11.04
N ILE A 37 20.96 2.40 10.51
CA ILE A 37 21.39 3.57 11.26
C ILE A 37 20.58 4.79 10.87
N ASN A 38 20.05 5.47 11.87
CA ASN A 38 19.64 6.87 11.74
C ASN A 38 20.89 7.73 11.87
N LEU A 39 21.22 8.55 10.89
CA LEU A 39 22.39 9.44 10.89
C LEU A 39 22.02 10.89 11.29
N GLY A 40 20.75 11.15 11.61
CA GLY A 40 20.25 12.44 12.05
C GLY A 40 20.45 13.54 11.00
N HIS A 41 20.50 14.78 11.46
CA HIS A 41 20.72 15.96 10.61
C HIS A 41 22.20 16.17 10.27
N GLY A 42 22.48 16.82 9.13
CA GLY A 42 23.83 17.26 8.80
C GLY A 42 24.11 17.47 7.32
N GLN A 43 25.39 17.40 6.95
CA GLN A 43 25.81 17.42 5.55
C GLN A 43 25.77 15.99 4.98
N PRO A 44 25.14 15.75 3.81
CA PRO A 44 24.98 14.40 3.24
C PRO A 44 26.30 13.62 3.15
N LYS A 45 27.36 14.28 2.69
CA LYS A 45 28.71 13.70 2.56
C LYS A 45 29.28 13.16 3.88
N ASN A 46 29.09 13.90 4.98
CA ASN A 46 29.60 13.52 6.30
C ASN A 46 28.77 12.36 6.88
N ALA A 47 27.45 12.40 6.69
CA ALA A 47 26.55 11.34 7.11
C ALA A 47 26.88 10.02 6.39
N PHE A 48 27.07 10.08 5.07
CA PHE A 48 27.46 8.94 4.23
C PHE A 48 28.76 8.26 4.71
N TRP A 49 29.85 9.02 4.81
CA TRP A 49 31.15 8.46 5.23
C TRP A 49 31.11 7.90 6.65
N LYS A 50 30.43 8.59 7.57
CA LYS A 50 30.26 8.12 8.95
C LYS A 50 29.45 6.83 9.03
N GLY A 51 28.35 6.72 8.28
CA GLY A 51 27.54 5.51 8.22
C GLY A 51 28.35 4.31 7.71
N LEU A 52 29.12 4.50 6.64
CA LEU A 52 29.97 3.45 6.08
C LEU A 52 31.08 3.04 7.06
N LEU A 53 31.72 4.00 7.73
CA LEU A 53 32.77 3.72 8.73
C LEU A 53 32.26 2.88 9.91
N LEU A 54 31.11 3.26 10.49
CA LEU A 54 30.50 2.55 11.62
C LEU A 54 30.21 1.08 11.26
N THR A 55 29.74 0.84 10.03
CA THR A 55 29.48 -0.52 9.56
C THR A 55 30.76 -1.31 9.33
N LEU A 56 31.78 -0.72 8.68
CA LEU A 56 33.06 -1.39 8.46
C LEU A 56 33.75 -1.77 9.77
N GLN A 57 33.67 -0.91 10.79
CA GLN A 57 34.17 -1.20 12.14
C GLN A 57 33.48 -2.43 12.77
N ARG A 58 32.21 -2.71 12.43
CA ARG A 58 31.45 -3.86 12.93
C ARG A 58 31.91 -5.19 12.33
N ILE A 59 32.50 -5.16 11.13
CA ILE A 59 32.98 -6.34 10.41
C ILE A 59 34.51 -6.46 10.35
N LYS A 60 35.25 -5.56 11.01
CA LYS A 60 36.72 -5.45 11.00
C LYS A 60 37.49 -6.76 11.28
N ASN A 61 36.92 -7.68 12.06
CA ASN A 61 37.59 -8.95 12.38
C ASN A 61 37.70 -9.91 11.17
N ASN A 62 37.17 -9.53 10.00
CA ASN A 62 37.17 -10.36 8.79
C ASN A 62 38.11 -9.83 7.69
N GLN A 63 39.05 -8.96 8.05
CA GLN A 63 39.99 -8.31 7.12
C GLN A 63 40.90 -9.25 6.31
N LYS A 64 41.06 -10.52 6.71
CA LYS A 64 41.77 -11.53 5.89
C LYS A 64 40.95 -12.07 4.70
N ARG A 65 39.79 -11.49 4.42
CA ARG A 65 38.85 -11.90 3.37
C ARG A 65 38.75 -10.82 2.30
N THR A 66 38.22 -11.18 1.14
CA THR A 66 37.83 -10.22 0.10
C THR A 66 36.48 -9.59 0.46
N LEU A 67 36.29 -8.29 0.17
CA LEU A 67 35.05 -7.56 0.38
C LEU A 67 34.43 -7.11 -0.95
N GLU A 68 33.19 -7.52 -1.21
CA GLU A 68 32.33 -6.94 -2.24
C GLU A 68 31.40 -5.91 -1.59
N LEU A 69 31.64 -4.63 -1.87
CA LEU A 69 30.82 -3.52 -1.41
C LEU A 69 29.80 -3.15 -2.50
N ALA A 70 28.55 -3.58 -2.33
CA ALA A 70 27.47 -3.25 -3.23
C ALA A 70 26.85 -1.91 -2.81
N ILE A 71 27.19 -0.85 -3.51
CA ILE A 71 26.74 0.51 -3.18
C ILE A 71 26.61 1.33 -4.47
N CYS A 72 25.67 2.27 -4.52
CA CYS A 72 25.51 3.14 -5.68
C CYS A 72 26.81 3.91 -5.94
N SER A 73 27.42 3.67 -7.10
CA SER A 73 28.70 4.30 -7.50
C SER A 73 28.57 5.83 -7.57
N THR A 74 27.37 6.35 -7.84
CA THR A 74 27.09 7.79 -7.81
C THR A 74 27.36 8.41 -6.45
N TYR A 75 27.11 7.73 -5.32
CA TYR A 75 27.44 8.27 -3.99
C TYR A 75 28.95 8.35 -3.79
N MET A 76 29.67 7.31 -4.21
CA MET A 76 31.12 7.26 -4.13
C MET A 76 31.79 8.35 -4.97
N THR A 77 31.21 8.69 -6.13
CA THR A 77 31.68 9.79 -6.98
C THR A 77 31.25 11.17 -6.46
N ALA A 78 29.99 11.32 -6.03
CA ALA A 78 29.43 12.61 -5.61
C ALA A 78 29.95 13.09 -4.25
N PHE A 79 30.38 12.17 -3.38
CA PHE A 79 30.94 12.47 -2.06
C PHE A 79 32.45 12.27 -2.05
N SER A 80 33.14 12.66 -3.13
CA SER A 80 34.59 12.50 -3.31
C SER A 80 35.45 13.19 -2.23
N GLU A 81 34.85 14.06 -1.42
CA GLU A 81 35.46 14.71 -0.25
C GLU A 81 34.45 14.73 0.91
N GLY A 82 34.88 14.38 2.13
CA GLY A 82 34.05 14.48 3.33
C GLY A 82 34.74 13.97 4.60
N ASN A 83 34.26 14.40 5.77
CA ASN A 83 34.81 13.96 7.05
C ASN A 83 34.55 12.45 7.24
N GLY A 84 35.59 11.66 7.48
CA GLY A 84 35.49 10.20 7.62
C GLY A 84 35.90 9.41 6.38
N GLN A 85 36.12 10.05 5.22
CA GLN A 85 36.48 9.37 3.98
C GLN A 85 37.84 8.65 4.09
N ALA A 86 38.84 9.33 4.65
CA ALA A 86 40.19 8.78 4.78
C ALA A 86 40.18 7.52 5.66
N GLU A 87 39.40 7.54 6.74
CA GLU A 87 39.21 6.44 7.67
C GLU A 87 38.47 5.26 7.02
N VAL A 88 37.50 5.54 6.15
CA VAL A 88 36.82 4.49 5.36
C VAL A 88 37.78 3.85 4.37
N ILE A 89 38.54 4.65 3.61
CA ILE A 89 39.54 4.13 2.66
C ILE A 89 40.58 3.29 3.42
N GLN A 90 41.05 3.78 4.57
CA GLN A 90 41.97 3.03 5.42
C GLN A 90 41.36 1.69 5.88
N ALA A 91 40.09 1.68 6.30
CA ALA A 91 39.39 0.48 6.72
C ALA A 91 39.19 -0.52 5.56
N LEU A 92 38.89 -0.05 4.34
CA LEU A 92 38.77 -0.88 3.14
C LEU A 92 40.10 -1.50 2.74
N ASN A 93 41.21 -0.75 2.84
CA ASN A 93 42.55 -1.23 2.54
C ASN A 93 43.08 -2.27 3.53
N GLN A 94 42.39 -2.50 4.66
CA GLN A 94 42.72 -3.59 5.58
C GLN A 94 42.21 -4.95 5.07
N TYR A 95 41.28 -4.99 4.11
CA TYR A 95 40.82 -6.24 3.50
C TYR A 95 41.86 -6.79 2.51
N SER A 96 41.91 -8.11 2.32
CA SER A 96 42.83 -8.74 1.35
C SER A 96 42.65 -8.20 -0.06
N SER A 97 41.41 -7.89 -0.42
CA SER A 97 41.03 -7.06 -1.55
C SER A 97 39.60 -6.55 -1.35
N TYR A 98 39.22 -5.47 -2.03
CA TYR A 98 37.82 -5.07 -2.11
C TYR A 98 37.44 -4.64 -3.52
N THR A 99 36.17 -4.81 -3.85
CA THR A 99 35.56 -4.35 -5.11
C THR A 99 34.27 -3.62 -4.80
N ILE A 100 33.96 -2.62 -5.62
CA ILE A 100 32.66 -1.95 -5.60
C ILE A 100 31.82 -2.57 -6.71
N ILE A 101 30.63 -3.04 -6.36
CA ILE A 101 29.70 -3.70 -7.30
C ILE A 101 28.35 -2.99 -7.31
N ASP A 102 27.52 -3.28 -8.32
CA ASP A 102 26.19 -2.69 -8.43
C ASP A 102 25.29 -3.14 -7.26
N TYR A 103 24.65 -2.17 -6.60
CA TYR A 103 23.74 -2.38 -5.47
C TYR A 103 22.33 -2.81 -5.91
N LYS A 104 21.95 -2.59 -7.18
CA LYS A 104 20.61 -2.89 -7.71
C LYS A 104 20.05 -4.27 -7.33
N PRO A 105 20.83 -5.37 -7.32
CA PRO A 105 20.32 -6.68 -6.91
C PRO A 105 19.82 -6.74 -5.45
N PHE A 106 20.16 -5.75 -4.62
CA PHE A 106 19.88 -5.73 -3.19
C PHE A 106 18.87 -4.65 -2.79
N VAL A 107 18.36 -3.83 -3.72
CA VAL A 107 17.45 -2.71 -3.43
C VAL A 107 16.24 -3.17 -2.63
N ASP A 108 15.56 -4.22 -3.10
CA ASP A 108 14.38 -4.77 -2.42
C ASP A 108 14.65 -5.20 -0.98
N ASP A 109 15.86 -5.67 -0.67
CA ASP A 109 16.21 -6.08 0.69
C ASP A 109 16.61 -4.87 1.54
N LEU A 110 17.34 -3.92 0.98
CA LEU A 110 17.72 -2.67 1.65
C LEU A 110 16.50 -1.82 2.03
N GLU A 111 15.49 -1.73 1.16
CA GLU A 111 14.22 -1.04 1.46
C GLU A 111 13.46 -1.69 2.62
N LYS A 112 13.42 -3.03 2.69
CA LYS A 112 12.79 -3.74 3.82
C LYS A 112 13.55 -3.50 5.12
N ILE A 113 14.88 -3.40 5.06
CA ILE A 113 15.71 -3.07 6.23
C ILE A 113 15.44 -1.64 6.71
N LEU A 114 15.25 -0.69 5.78
CA LEU A 114 14.89 0.68 6.12
C LEU A 114 13.56 0.71 6.89
N LEU A 115 12.58 -0.03 6.37
CA LEU A 115 11.27 -0.16 6.99
C LEU A 115 11.35 -0.72 8.42
N VAL A 116 12.02 -1.86 8.60
CA VAL A 116 12.21 -2.49 9.91
C VAL A 116 13.00 -1.57 10.86
N GLY A 117 14.02 -0.92 10.34
CA GLY A 117 14.87 0.01 11.07
C GLY A 117 14.09 1.19 11.65
N LYS A 118 13.24 1.84 10.86
CA LYS A 118 12.43 2.97 11.33
C LYS A 118 11.47 2.59 12.47
N SER A 119 10.94 1.37 12.47
CA SER A 119 10.08 0.89 13.56
C SER A 119 10.80 0.60 14.88
N SER A 120 12.13 0.61 14.89
CA SER A 120 12.93 0.32 16.10
C SER A 120 13.21 1.53 17.00
N GLU A 121 12.78 2.75 16.60
CA GLU A 121 12.97 4.01 17.35
C GLU A 121 14.41 4.24 17.86
N SER A 122 15.40 3.93 17.01
CA SER A 122 16.80 4.05 17.39
C SER A 122 17.28 5.52 17.39
N PRO A 123 18.01 5.98 18.44
CA PRO A 123 18.59 7.32 18.45
C PRO A 123 19.56 7.55 17.28
N PRO A 124 19.71 8.80 16.80
CA PRO A 124 20.70 9.14 15.79
C PRO A 124 22.10 8.64 16.16
N TRP A 125 22.83 8.21 15.14
CA TRP A 125 24.17 7.60 15.15
C TRP A 125 24.25 6.20 15.76
N THR A 126 23.13 5.61 16.16
CA THR A 126 23.09 4.24 16.68
C THR A 126 22.98 3.25 15.54
N LEU A 127 24.02 2.45 15.33
CA LEU A 127 23.97 1.31 14.41
C LEU A 127 23.28 0.14 15.10
N VAL A 128 22.08 -0.20 14.63
CA VAL A 128 21.31 -1.33 15.14
C VAL A 128 21.41 -2.51 14.18
N GLY A 129 21.65 -3.70 14.74
CA GLY A 129 21.79 -4.92 13.96
C GLY A 129 20.77 -5.98 14.37
N TYR A 130 20.27 -6.68 13.35
CA TYR A 130 19.26 -7.72 13.49
C TYR A 130 19.84 -9.06 13.03
N SER A 131 19.60 -10.11 13.82
CA SER A 131 19.75 -11.48 13.34
C SER A 131 18.72 -11.79 12.24
N MET A 132 18.92 -12.90 11.53
CA MET A 132 17.98 -13.33 10.49
C MET A 132 16.56 -13.50 11.02
N ASP A 133 16.41 -14.13 12.19
CA ASP A 133 15.12 -14.41 12.79
C ASP A 133 14.45 -13.13 13.30
N GLN A 134 15.20 -12.26 13.98
CA GLN A 134 14.71 -10.95 14.43
C GLN A 134 14.24 -10.09 13.26
N PHE A 135 15.01 -10.04 12.17
CA PHE A 135 14.62 -9.29 10.99
C PHE A 135 13.36 -9.85 10.34
N ALA A 136 13.24 -11.18 10.23
CA ALA A 136 12.06 -11.82 9.66
C ALA A 136 10.79 -11.54 10.48
N GLU A 137 10.88 -11.64 11.80
CA GLU A 137 9.78 -11.33 12.71
C GLU A 137 9.37 -9.86 12.62
N MET A 138 10.31 -8.94 12.80
CA MET A 138 10.03 -7.50 12.77
C MET A 138 9.53 -7.06 11.39
N LYS A 139 10.07 -7.58 10.30
CA LYS A 139 9.57 -7.31 8.94
C LYS A 139 8.10 -7.66 8.80
N ASN A 140 7.69 -8.83 9.29
CA ASN A 140 6.28 -9.23 9.22
C ASN A 140 5.40 -8.32 10.07
N GLN A 141 5.86 -7.91 11.26
CA GLN A 141 5.15 -6.97 12.12
C GLN A 141 5.03 -5.58 11.47
N SER A 142 6.13 -4.99 10.99
CA SER A 142 6.15 -3.66 10.34
C SER A 142 5.31 -3.65 9.06
N LEU A 143 5.36 -4.70 8.23
CA LEU A 143 4.50 -4.83 7.05
C LEU A 143 3.02 -4.97 7.43
N THR A 144 2.70 -5.66 8.52
CA THR A 144 1.33 -5.81 9.02
C THR A 144 0.81 -4.48 9.56
N LEU A 145 1.59 -3.78 10.37
CA LEU A 145 1.26 -2.46 10.91
C LEU A 145 1.06 -1.43 9.80
N MET A 146 1.94 -1.40 8.80
CA MET A 146 1.77 -0.50 7.65
C MET A 146 0.49 -0.79 6.87
N LYS A 147 0.19 -2.08 6.62
CA LYS A 147 -1.07 -2.46 5.98
C LYS A 147 -2.29 -2.07 6.81
N GLN A 148 -2.21 -2.20 8.14
CA GLN A 148 -3.28 -1.80 9.04
C GLN A 148 -3.46 -0.28 9.10
N GLN A 149 -2.38 0.48 9.25
CA GLN A 149 -2.39 1.95 9.27
C GLN A 149 -2.85 2.54 7.93
N ALA A 150 -2.34 2.03 6.81
CA ALA A 150 -2.79 2.43 5.48
C ALA A 150 -4.28 2.10 5.29
N LYS A 151 -4.74 0.95 5.80
CA LYS A 151 -6.15 0.55 5.75
C LYS A 151 -7.02 1.28 6.77
N GLN A 152 -6.49 1.89 7.83
CA GLN A 152 -7.28 2.72 8.76
C GLN A 152 -7.33 4.18 8.30
N ASN A 153 -6.20 4.78 7.93
CA ASN A 153 -6.13 6.18 7.48
C ASN A 153 -6.85 6.44 6.16
N ARG A 154 -7.06 5.42 5.32
CA ARG A 154 -7.77 5.58 4.06
C ARG A 154 -9.28 5.65 4.19
N PHE A 155 -9.90 5.27 5.31
CA PHE A 155 -11.37 5.29 5.39
C PHE A 155 -11.92 6.60 5.91
N TYR A 156 -12.95 7.10 5.25
CA TYR A 156 -13.77 8.19 5.72
C TYR A 156 -14.56 7.73 6.96
N THR A 157 -14.41 8.46 8.06
CA THR A 157 -14.97 8.12 9.39
C THR A 157 -15.70 9.29 10.03
N GLU A 158 -15.85 10.40 9.31
CA GLU A 158 -16.54 11.58 9.83
C GLU A 158 -18.05 11.31 9.95
N ILE A 159 -18.68 12.00 10.89
CA ILE A 159 -20.12 11.83 11.20
C ILE A 159 -21.00 12.53 10.16
N THR A 160 -20.44 13.48 9.41
CA THR A 160 -21.13 14.26 8.38
C THR A 160 -21.06 13.59 7.02
N MET A 161 -22.11 13.74 6.22
CA MET A 161 -22.11 13.30 4.83
C MET A 161 -21.09 14.11 4.01
N PRO A 162 -20.28 13.45 3.15
CA PRO A 162 -19.43 14.14 2.19
C PRO A 162 -20.23 15.11 1.31
N LYS A 163 -19.69 16.31 1.06
CA LYS A 163 -20.32 17.26 0.13
C LYS A 163 -20.35 16.70 -1.30
N SER A 164 -19.30 16.02 -1.72
CA SER A 164 -19.20 15.39 -3.04
C SER A 164 -18.35 14.13 -2.98
N GLY A 165 -18.48 13.28 -3.99
CA GLY A 165 -17.73 12.04 -4.09
C GLY A 165 -18.16 11.21 -5.29
N VAL A 166 -17.61 10.00 -5.38
CA VAL A 166 -18.02 9.00 -6.38
C VAL A 166 -18.49 7.74 -5.67
N VAL A 167 -19.72 7.29 -5.93
CA VAL A 167 -20.16 5.94 -5.54
C VAL A 167 -19.71 4.96 -6.60
N LEU A 168 -19.13 3.83 -6.21
CA LEU A 168 -18.52 2.84 -7.09
C LEU A 168 -18.97 1.43 -6.70
N ASP A 169 -19.23 0.60 -7.70
CA ASP A 169 -19.43 -0.83 -7.56
C ASP A 169 -18.94 -1.58 -8.81
N PHE A 170 -18.42 -2.80 -8.62
CA PHE A 170 -18.02 -3.70 -9.69
C PHE A 170 -18.74 -5.05 -9.61
N GLU A 171 -19.17 -5.54 -10.77
CA GLU A 171 -19.45 -6.96 -10.94
C GLU A 171 -18.24 -7.69 -11.51
N THR A 172 -18.04 -8.93 -11.05
CA THR A 172 -16.84 -9.70 -11.42
C THR A 172 -17.12 -11.18 -11.68
N THR A 173 -16.16 -11.86 -12.31
CA THR A 173 -16.21 -13.30 -12.54
C THR A 173 -16.03 -14.15 -11.27
N SER A 174 -15.68 -13.57 -10.12
CA SER A 174 -15.46 -14.32 -8.88
C SER A 174 -15.44 -13.41 -7.64
N TYR A 175 -15.99 -13.88 -6.52
CA TYR A 175 -15.88 -13.21 -5.22
C TYR A 175 -14.45 -13.21 -4.65
N ILE A 176 -13.51 -13.96 -5.23
CA ILE A 176 -12.09 -13.98 -4.82
C ILE A 176 -11.29 -13.10 -5.77
N THR A 177 -10.88 -11.91 -5.31
CA THR A 177 -10.18 -10.87 -6.09
C THR A 177 -8.89 -11.35 -6.79
N LYS A 178 -8.23 -12.41 -6.30
CA LYS A 178 -7.05 -13.02 -6.93
C LYS A 178 -7.37 -13.70 -8.27
N PHE A 179 -8.59 -14.21 -8.44
CA PHE A 179 -9.03 -14.96 -9.62
C PHE A 179 -10.11 -14.23 -10.43
N ALA A 180 -10.55 -13.08 -9.95
CA ALA A 180 -11.64 -12.31 -10.52
C ALA A 180 -11.17 -11.41 -11.66
N ARG A 181 -12.05 -11.23 -12.66
CA ARG A 181 -11.97 -10.18 -13.68
C ARG A 181 -13.25 -9.36 -13.63
N VAL A 182 -13.11 -8.04 -13.79
CA VAL A 182 -14.25 -7.11 -13.83
C VAL A 182 -15.07 -7.38 -15.09
N ILE A 183 -16.41 -7.42 -14.94
CA ILE A 183 -17.38 -7.59 -16.03
C ILE A 183 -18.39 -6.44 -16.13
N GLU A 184 -18.53 -5.64 -15.08
CA GLU A 184 -19.32 -4.40 -15.09
C GLU A 184 -18.65 -3.35 -14.19
N ILE A 185 -18.72 -2.10 -14.60
CA ILE A 185 -18.30 -0.94 -13.83
C ILE A 185 -19.48 0.01 -13.73
N SER A 186 -19.79 0.46 -12.51
CA SER A 186 -20.64 1.62 -12.29
C SER A 186 -19.98 2.61 -11.35
N ALA A 187 -20.00 3.88 -11.73
CA ALA A 187 -19.52 4.99 -10.94
C ALA A 187 -20.50 6.17 -11.05
N LEU A 188 -20.96 6.72 -9.92
CA LEU A 188 -21.87 7.86 -9.86
C LEU A 188 -21.18 9.01 -9.13
N LYS A 189 -20.95 10.15 -9.78
CA LYS A 189 -20.57 11.36 -9.05
C LYS A 189 -21.81 11.95 -8.40
N PHE A 190 -21.64 12.38 -7.17
CA PHE A 190 -22.68 13.12 -6.47
C PHE A 190 -22.15 14.43 -5.91
N GLU A 191 -23.03 15.41 -5.78
CA GLU A 191 -22.83 16.62 -5.00
C GLU A 191 -24.10 16.89 -4.17
N ALA A 192 -23.93 17.17 -2.88
CA ALA A 192 -25.00 17.34 -1.90
C ALA A 192 -26.02 16.18 -1.89
N GLY A 193 -25.56 14.96 -2.20
CA GLY A 193 -26.38 13.76 -2.31
C GLY A 193 -27.11 13.58 -3.64
N GLU A 194 -27.07 14.56 -4.53
CA GLU A 194 -27.67 14.45 -5.86
C GLU A 194 -26.65 13.93 -6.88
N ILE A 195 -27.10 13.05 -7.78
CA ILE A 195 -26.25 12.52 -8.84
C ILE A 195 -26.03 13.61 -9.89
N ILE A 196 -24.76 13.88 -10.21
CA ILE A 196 -24.39 14.94 -11.16
C ILE A 196 -23.75 14.40 -12.45
N ASP A 197 -23.25 13.16 -12.44
CA ASP A 197 -22.58 12.53 -13.57
C ASP A 197 -22.50 11.02 -13.33
N GLU A 198 -22.53 10.23 -14.39
CA GLU A 198 -22.54 8.76 -14.31
C GLU A 198 -21.59 8.16 -15.34
N TYR A 199 -20.78 7.19 -14.90
CA TYR A 199 -20.00 6.32 -15.76
C TYR A 199 -20.43 4.88 -15.54
N HIS A 200 -20.99 4.27 -16.58
CA HIS A 200 -21.42 2.88 -16.58
C HIS A 200 -20.91 2.16 -17.83
N THR A 201 -20.37 0.96 -17.65
CA THR A 201 -19.96 0.12 -18.79
C THR A 201 -19.89 -1.35 -18.40
N LEU A 202 -20.24 -2.24 -19.33
CA LEU A 202 -19.80 -3.62 -19.28
C LEU A 202 -18.33 -3.71 -19.64
N VAL A 203 -17.68 -4.81 -19.24
CA VAL A 203 -16.25 -5.03 -19.48
C VAL A 203 -16.04 -6.41 -20.05
N ASN A 204 -15.29 -6.49 -21.15
CA ASN A 204 -14.84 -7.77 -21.70
C ASN A 204 -13.73 -8.33 -20.81
N PRO A 205 -13.97 -9.46 -20.10
CA PRO A 205 -12.97 -10.06 -19.23
C PRO A 205 -11.97 -10.92 -20.01
N GLU A 206 -12.11 -11.08 -21.33
CA GLU A 206 -11.31 -11.94 -22.22
C GLU A 206 -11.29 -13.41 -21.77
N ILE A 207 -12.33 -13.85 -21.06
CA ILE A 207 -12.58 -15.23 -20.62
C ILE A 207 -14.08 -15.53 -20.63
N LYS A 208 -14.43 -16.83 -20.57
CA LYS A 208 -15.79 -17.23 -20.27
C LYS A 208 -16.16 -16.87 -18.83
N ILE A 209 -17.28 -16.18 -18.64
CA ILE A 209 -17.83 -15.89 -17.32
C ILE A 209 -18.31 -17.22 -16.69
N PRO A 210 -18.05 -17.49 -15.40
CA PRO A 210 -18.63 -18.64 -14.72
C PRO A 210 -20.16 -18.58 -14.68
N LYS A 211 -20.84 -19.75 -14.69
CA LYS A 211 -22.31 -19.81 -14.63
C LYS A 211 -22.85 -19.08 -13.39
N ALA A 212 -22.22 -19.26 -12.22
CA ALA A 212 -22.64 -18.62 -10.98
C ALA A 212 -22.67 -17.07 -11.10
N SER A 213 -21.65 -16.46 -11.69
CA SER A 213 -21.63 -15.00 -11.92
C SER A 213 -22.72 -14.57 -12.90
N ARG A 214 -22.94 -15.30 -13.99
CA ARG A 214 -24.02 -14.96 -14.94
C ARG A 214 -25.41 -15.09 -14.32
N ASP A 215 -25.64 -16.13 -13.51
CA ASP A 215 -26.91 -16.34 -12.84
C ASP A 215 -27.17 -15.24 -11.79
N LEU A 216 -26.12 -14.78 -11.12
CA LEU A 216 -26.18 -13.71 -10.12
C LEU A 216 -26.47 -12.35 -10.75
N THR A 217 -25.70 -11.96 -11.77
CA THR A 217 -25.77 -10.61 -12.35
C THR A 217 -26.77 -10.50 -13.51
N GLY A 218 -27.08 -11.62 -14.15
CA GLY A 218 -27.84 -11.67 -15.40
C GLY A 218 -27.10 -11.05 -16.59
N ILE A 219 -25.77 -10.94 -16.53
CA ILE A 219 -24.92 -10.49 -17.65
C ILE A 219 -24.55 -11.70 -18.52
N SER A 220 -24.86 -11.64 -19.82
CA SER A 220 -24.59 -12.70 -20.77
C SER A 220 -23.12 -12.72 -21.23
N GLN A 221 -22.67 -13.84 -21.81
CA GLN A 221 -21.33 -13.90 -22.38
C GLN A 221 -21.21 -12.99 -23.61
N GLU A 222 -22.25 -12.95 -24.42
CA GLU A 222 -22.34 -12.14 -25.63
C GLU A 222 -22.25 -10.64 -25.33
N GLU A 223 -22.88 -10.19 -24.24
CA GLU A 223 -22.83 -8.80 -23.79
C GLU A 223 -21.41 -8.37 -23.41
N VAL A 224 -20.67 -9.20 -22.66
CA VAL A 224 -19.28 -8.87 -22.31
C VAL A 224 -18.31 -9.04 -23.48
N ASP A 225 -18.56 -9.99 -24.39
CA ASP A 225 -17.70 -10.18 -25.56
C ASP A 225 -17.75 -8.95 -26.48
N ALA A 226 -18.91 -8.28 -26.57
CA ALA A 226 -19.11 -7.03 -27.30
C ALA A 226 -18.62 -5.77 -26.54
N ALA A 227 -18.31 -5.89 -25.25
CA ALA A 227 -17.94 -4.76 -24.41
C ALA A 227 -16.48 -4.30 -24.60
N PRO A 228 -16.13 -3.07 -24.16
CA PRO A 228 -14.74 -2.62 -24.13
C PRO A 228 -13.85 -3.53 -23.29
N LYS A 229 -12.56 -3.63 -23.66
CA LYS A 229 -11.58 -4.36 -22.86
C LYS A 229 -11.34 -3.67 -21.52
N SER A 230 -10.93 -4.48 -20.53
CA SER A 230 -10.66 -4.00 -19.16
C SER A 230 -9.75 -2.76 -19.10
N PHE A 231 -8.72 -2.68 -19.94
CA PHE A 231 -7.84 -1.52 -19.96
C PHE A 231 -8.56 -0.22 -20.33
N ASP A 232 -9.38 -0.22 -21.38
CA ASP A 232 -10.08 0.98 -21.84
C ASP A 232 -11.17 1.41 -20.85
N ALA A 233 -11.90 0.42 -20.30
CA ALA A 233 -12.92 0.67 -19.29
C ALA A 233 -12.33 1.26 -18.00
N MET A 234 -11.26 0.64 -17.47
CA MET A 234 -10.60 1.12 -16.25
C MET A 234 -9.85 2.45 -16.47
N LYS A 235 -9.34 2.73 -17.67
CA LYS A 235 -8.75 4.03 -18.01
C LYS A 235 -9.79 5.15 -18.00
N LYS A 236 -11.00 4.89 -18.52
CA LYS A 236 -12.12 5.84 -18.43
C LYS A 236 -12.57 6.03 -16.99
N LEU A 237 -12.65 4.94 -16.20
CA LEU A 237 -12.93 5.02 -14.77
C LEU A 237 -11.89 5.88 -14.04
N TYR A 238 -10.60 5.70 -14.30
CA TYR A 238 -9.54 6.53 -13.71
C TYR A 238 -9.80 8.01 -13.99
N ALA A 239 -10.08 8.37 -15.25
CA ALA A 239 -10.37 9.75 -15.62
C ALA A 239 -11.62 10.30 -14.91
N PHE A 240 -12.59 9.44 -14.60
CA PHE A 240 -13.81 9.79 -13.88
C PHE A 240 -13.58 10.05 -12.39
N ILE A 241 -12.70 9.28 -11.74
CA ILE A 241 -12.50 9.31 -10.27
C ILE A 241 -11.27 10.09 -9.79
N LYS A 242 -10.29 10.35 -10.67
CA LYS A 242 -8.97 10.87 -10.28
C LYS A 242 -8.99 12.17 -9.46
N ASP A 243 -9.98 13.02 -9.69
CA ASP A 243 -10.13 14.33 -9.04
C ASP A 243 -11.12 14.29 -7.87
N SER A 244 -11.67 13.11 -7.54
CA SER A 244 -12.57 12.94 -6.41
C SER A 244 -11.80 12.72 -5.12
N ASP A 245 -12.15 13.43 -4.06
CA ASP A 245 -11.53 13.23 -2.74
C ASP A 245 -12.07 12.00 -2.02
N ILE A 246 -13.26 11.51 -2.40
CA ILE A 246 -13.96 10.44 -1.71
C ILE A 246 -14.57 9.44 -2.69
N ILE A 247 -14.24 8.16 -2.52
CA ILE A 247 -14.93 7.06 -3.19
C ILE A 247 -15.79 6.32 -2.16
N VAL A 248 -17.06 6.15 -2.47
CA VAL A 248 -18.07 5.48 -1.67
C VAL A 248 -18.35 4.11 -2.28
N GLY A 249 -18.55 3.08 -1.45
CA GLY A 249 -19.10 1.81 -1.91
C GLY A 249 -19.64 0.97 -0.77
N HIS A 250 -20.39 -0.07 -1.10
CA HIS A 250 -20.83 -1.05 -0.14
C HIS A 250 -19.81 -2.18 -0.07
N ASN A 251 -19.10 -2.32 1.06
CA ASN A 251 -17.93 -3.20 1.16
C ASN A 251 -16.77 -2.82 0.19
N ILE A 252 -16.61 -1.51 -0.05
CA ILE A 252 -15.68 -0.89 -1.03
C ILE A 252 -14.22 -1.38 -1.02
N ALA A 253 -13.76 -2.02 0.07
CA ALA A 253 -12.41 -2.59 0.12
C ALA A 253 -12.20 -3.66 -0.97
N TYR A 254 -13.26 -4.38 -1.35
CA TYR A 254 -13.24 -5.36 -2.42
C TYR A 254 -13.03 -4.69 -3.78
N ASP A 255 -13.88 -3.72 -4.14
CA ASP A 255 -13.84 -3.01 -5.42
C ASP A 255 -12.55 -2.23 -5.58
N TYR A 256 -12.12 -1.54 -4.52
CA TYR A 256 -10.90 -0.75 -4.53
C TYR A 256 -9.64 -1.58 -4.78
N GLU A 257 -9.64 -2.88 -4.42
CA GLU A 257 -8.52 -3.77 -4.72
C GLU A 257 -8.28 -3.90 -6.25
N PHE A 258 -9.34 -3.88 -7.06
CA PHE A 258 -9.20 -3.91 -8.52
C PHE A 258 -8.64 -2.59 -9.07
N ILE A 259 -9.06 -1.46 -8.51
CA ILE A 259 -8.52 -0.14 -8.84
C ILE A 259 -7.03 -0.08 -8.54
N GLU A 260 -6.63 -0.45 -7.32
CA GLU A 260 -5.24 -0.39 -6.89
C GLU A 260 -4.34 -1.32 -7.72
N LYS A 261 -4.79 -2.56 -7.99
CA LYS A 261 -4.10 -3.48 -8.90
C LYS A 261 -3.95 -2.90 -10.31
N PHE A 262 -5.01 -2.28 -10.84
CA PHE A 262 -4.97 -1.68 -12.18
C PHE A 262 -3.98 -0.52 -12.24
N PHE A 263 -4.01 0.40 -11.27
CA PHE A 263 -3.11 1.56 -11.25
C PHE A 263 -1.66 1.14 -11.10
N ASN A 264 -1.37 0.18 -10.22
CA ASN A 264 -0.03 -0.34 -10.04
C ASN A 264 0.47 -1.06 -11.30
N ARG A 265 -0.37 -1.88 -11.94
CA ARG A 265 -0.01 -2.66 -13.14
C ARG A 265 0.31 -1.78 -14.34
N PHE A 266 -0.41 -0.68 -14.51
CA PHE A 266 -0.30 0.19 -15.68
C PHE A 266 0.33 1.56 -15.37
N HIS A 267 0.93 1.70 -14.19
CA HIS A 267 1.64 2.91 -13.74
C HIS A 267 0.80 4.20 -13.81
N PHE A 268 -0.50 4.10 -13.49
CA PHE A 268 -1.32 5.30 -13.28
C PHE A 268 -0.92 5.97 -11.96
N PRO A 269 -1.04 7.30 -11.86
CA PRO A 269 -0.87 8.00 -10.59
C PRO A 269 -1.75 7.40 -9.50
N VAL A 270 -1.18 7.24 -8.30
CA VAL A 270 -1.92 6.73 -7.14
C VAL A 270 -2.98 7.74 -6.74
N TRP A 271 -4.23 7.31 -6.71
CA TRP A 271 -5.34 8.10 -6.17
C TRP A 271 -5.17 8.24 -4.64
N LYS A 272 -5.27 9.48 -4.13
CA LYS A 272 -4.93 9.84 -2.74
C LYS A 272 -6.14 10.13 -1.84
N GLY A 273 -7.36 9.97 -2.34
CA GLY A 273 -8.57 10.24 -1.58
C GLY A 273 -8.90 9.19 -0.52
N LYS A 274 -10.07 9.37 0.12
CA LYS A 274 -10.60 8.52 1.21
C LYS A 274 -11.72 7.59 0.73
N LEU A 275 -11.78 6.39 1.28
CA LEU A 275 -12.81 5.39 1.03
C LEU A 275 -13.93 5.46 2.08
N LEU A 276 -15.17 5.66 1.66
CA LEU A 276 -16.34 5.57 2.53
C LEU A 276 -17.03 4.22 2.29
N CYS A 277 -17.13 3.41 3.33
CA CYS A 277 -17.77 2.09 3.24
C CYS A 277 -19.13 2.10 3.94
N THR A 278 -20.23 2.03 3.19
CA THR A 278 -21.58 2.09 3.76
C THR A 278 -21.87 0.91 4.69
N MET A 279 -21.31 -0.28 4.41
CA MET A 279 -21.37 -1.42 5.34
C MET A 279 -20.69 -1.12 6.68
N ARG A 280 -19.56 -0.39 6.68
CA ARG A 280 -18.88 -0.01 7.93
C ARG A 280 -19.66 1.06 8.68
N LEU A 281 -20.19 2.06 7.98
CA LEU A 281 -21.06 3.08 8.58
C LEU A 281 -22.31 2.45 9.19
N ALA A 282 -22.96 1.52 8.50
CA ALA A 282 -24.12 0.79 9.02
C ALA A 282 -23.80 0.01 10.29
N LYS A 283 -22.63 -0.64 10.36
CA LYS A 283 -22.17 -1.32 11.59
C LYS A 283 -21.94 -0.37 12.77
N SER A 284 -21.65 0.90 12.51
CA SER A 284 -21.47 1.93 13.54
C SER A 284 -22.81 2.53 13.97
N PHE A 285 -23.68 2.89 13.02
CA PHE A 285 -24.90 3.66 13.29
C PHE A 285 -26.17 2.81 13.44
N LYS A 286 -26.16 1.54 13.01
CA LYS A 286 -27.30 0.62 13.07
C LYS A 286 -26.94 -0.76 13.62
N PRO A 287 -26.58 -0.86 14.91
CA PRO A 287 -26.39 -2.16 15.54
C PRO A 287 -27.70 -2.98 15.47
N GLY A 288 -27.59 -4.26 15.16
CA GLY A 288 -28.72 -5.20 15.12
C GLY A 288 -29.26 -5.52 13.72
N VAL A 289 -28.78 -4.86 12.66
CA VAL A 289 -29.04 -5.32 11.29
C VAL A 289 -28.35 -6.66 11.06
N LYS A 290 -29.07 -7.62 10.47
CA LYS A 290 -28.72 -9.05 10.46
C LYS A 290 -27.33 -9.35 9.91
N ASP A 291 -27.04 -8.94 8.68
CA ASP A 291 -25.77 -9.24 8.01
C ASP A 291 -25.12 -8.04 7.32
N TYR A 292 -25.80 -6.88 7.34
CA TYR A 292 -25.36 -5.62 6.72
C TYR A 292 -25.10 -5.73 5.22
N LYS A 293 -25.66 -6.72 4.51
CA LYS A 293 -25.63 -6.74 3.05
C LYS A 293 -26.43 -5.57 2.50
N LEU A 294 -26.10 -5.14 1.28
CA LEU A 294 -26.79 -4.05 0.61
C LEU A 294 -28.30 -4.31 0.54
N GLU A 295 -28.71 -5.49 0.07
CA GLU A 295 -30.12 -5.93 0.02
C GLU A 295 -30.82 -5.81 1.38
N THR A 296 -30.17 -6.28 2.46
CA THR A 296 -30.74 -6.20 3.82
C THR A 296 -30.88 -4.76 4.31
N LEU A 297 -29.95 -3.87 3.96
CA LEU A 297 -30.06 -2.45 4.27
C LEU A 297 -31.13 -1.76 3.40
N CYS A 298 -31.26 -2.15 2.14
CA CYS A 298 -32.32 -1.68 1.26
C CYS A 298 -33.69 -2.04 1.81
N ASP A 299 -33.90 -3.29 2.22
CA ASP A 299 -35.14 -3.75 2.86
C ASP A 299 -35.43 -2.96 4.14
N PHE A 300 -34.41 -2.77 4.98
CA PHE A 300 -34.52 -2.04 6.24
C PHE A 300 -34.98 -0.60 6.04
N TYR A 301 -34.36 0.11 5.08
CA TYR A 301 -34.67 1.51 4.77
C TYR A 301 -35.81 1.68 3.74
N ARG A 302 -36.37 0.57 3.22
CA ARG A 302 -37.37 0.57 2.15
C ARG A 302 -36.88 1.25 0.87
N ILE A 303 -35.61 1.05 0.55
CA ILE A 303 -34.98 1.50 -0.70
C ILE A 303 -35.25 0.47 -1.78
N SER A 304 -35.73 0.92 -2.95
CA SER A 304 -35.88 0.05 -4.12
C SER A 304 -34.52 -0.17 -4.78
N ASN A 305 -34.02 -1.42 -4.75
CA ASN A 305 -32.92 -1.87 -5.59
C ASN A 305 -33.52 -2.65 -6.77
N GLU A 306 -33.69 -2.00 -7.91
CA GLU A 306 -34.48 -2.52 -9.04
C GLU A 306 -33.91 -3.82 -9.62
N ARG A 307 -32.58 -3.95 -9.64
CA ARG A 307 -31.89 -5.12 -10.15
C ARG A 307 -30.64 -5.40 -9.31
N PRO A 308 -30.79 -6.05 -8.14
CA PRO A 308 -29.66 -6.43 -7.31
C PRO A 308 -28.62 -7.22 -8.11
N HIS A 309 -27.33 -7.01 -7.81
CA HIS A 309 -26.20 -7.59 -8.56
C HIS A 309 -26.06 -7.06 -9.99
N ARG A 310 -26.52 -5.83 -10.20
CA ARG A 310 -26.09 -4.99 -11.31
C ARG A 310 -25.44 -3.77 -10.73
N ALA A 311 -24.22 -3.50 -11.14
CA ALA A 311 -23.42 -2.44 -10.54
C ALA A 311 -24.12 -1.07 -10.60
N TRP A 312 -24.87 -0.78 -11.67
CA TRP A 312 -25.62 0.48 -11.78
C TRP A 312 -26.79 0.61 -10.79
N SER A 313 -27.42 -0.51 -10.45
CA SER A 313 -28.52 -0.55 -9.49
C SER A 313 -27.97 -0.49 -8.06
N ASP A 314 -26.88 -1.24 -7.83
CA ASP A 314 -26.22 -1.32 -6.53
C ASP A 314 -25.50 -0.02 -6.14
N THR A 315 -24.94 0.74 -7.09
CA THR A 315 -24.40 2.09 -6.79
C THR A 315 -25.49 3.09 -6.40
N ARG A 316 -26.65 3.08 -7.08
CA ARG A 316 -27.80 3.94 -6.73
C ARG A 316 -28.33 3.58 -5.34
N ALA A 317 -28.54 2.30 -5.08
CA ALA A 317 -28.95 1.80 -3.77
C ALA A 317 -27.92 2.18 -2.69
N THR A 318 -26.62 2.07 -2.98
CA THR A 318 -25.55 2.45 -2.06
C THR A 318 -25.57 3.94 -1.72
N LEU A 319 -25.86 4.82 -2.68
CA LEU A 319 -26.01 6.26 -2.44
C LEU A 319 -27.17 6.53 -1.47
N GLU A 320 -28.33 5.90 -1.70
CA GLU A 320 -29.50 6.06 -0.83
C GLU A 320 -29.24 5.50 0.57
N VAL A 321 -28.60 4.33 0.69
CA VAL A 321 -28.18 3.77 1.99
C VAL A 321 -27.26 4.75 2.71
N MET A 322 -26.29 5.36 2.02
CA MET A 322 -25.42 6.36 2.61
C MET A 322 -26.21 7.56 3.16
N LYS A 323 -27.17 8.10 2.38
CA LYS A 323 -28.02 9.21 2.82
C LYS A 323 -28.79 8.86 4.10
N HIS A 324 -29.43 7.71 4.15
CA HIS A 324 -30.15 7.26 5.34
C HIS A 324 -29.24 7.07 6.55
N LEU A 325 -28.08 6.45 6.38
CA LEU A 325 -27.11 6.26 7.46
C LEU A 325 -26.63 7.59 8.07
N TYR A 326 -26.47 8.63 7.24
CA TYR A 326 -26.14 9.96 7.73
C TYR A 326 -27.33 10.70 8.35
N GLN A 327 -28.54 10.51 7.85
CA GLN A 327 -29.74 11.00 8.54
C GLN A 327 -29.85 10.39 9.94
N ASP A 328 -29.53 9.11 10.07
CA ASP A 328 -29.50 8.42 11.36
C ASP A 328 -28.37 8.89 12.28
N SER A 329 -27.19 9.23 11.72
CA SER A 329 -26.07 9.73 12.52
C SER A 329 -26.35 11.10 13.15
N LEU A 330 -27.21 11.92 12.51
CA LEU A 330 -27.68 13.19 13.06
C LEU A 330 -28.63 13.03 14.25
N LEU A 331 -29.22 11.85 14.43
CA LEU A 331 -30.15 11.53 15.52
C LEU A 331 -29.48 10.83 16.70
N LEU A 332 -28.18 10.50 16.58
CA LEU A 332 -27.38 9.90 17.65
C LEU A 332 -26.66 11.00 18.43
N ASP A 333 -26.83 11.03 19.75
CA ASP A 333 -26.04 11.90 20.62
C ASP A 333 -24.54 11.58 20.47
N VAL A 334 -23.74 12.63 20.31
CA VAL A 334 -22.30 12.60 19.96
C VAL A 334 -21.47 11.71 20.91
N GLU A 335 -21.94 11.46 22.14
CA GLU A 335 -21.26 10.65 23.15
C GLU A 335 -21.26 9.14 22.85
N VAL A 336 -22.21 8.61 22.08
CA VAL A 336 -22.35 7.15 21.85
C VAL A 336 -21.28 6.60 20.89
N ILE A 337 -20.66 7.46 20.08
CA ILE A 337 -19.72 7.06 19.01
C ILE A 337 -18.27 6.92 19.54
N ALA A 338 -17.98 7.43 20.74
CA ALA A 338 -16.63 7.47 21.30
C ALA A 338 -16.17 6.16 21.98
N THR A 339 -17.03 5.13 22.11
CA THR A 339 -16.56 3.84 22.62
C THR A 339 -15.83 3.06 21.52
N PRO A 340 -14.51 2.81 21.67
CA PRO A 340 -13.83 1.87 20.80
C PRO A 340 -14.49 0.50 21.00
N ARG A 341 -14.77 -0.22 19.90
CA ARG A 341 -15.17 -1.63 20.03
C ARG A 341 -14.07 -2.37 20.77
N VAL A 342 -14.47 -2.96 21.89
CA VAL A 342 -13.73 -3.90 22.71
C VAL A 342 -13.39 -5.14 21.86
N GLU A 343 -12.09 -5.46 21.89
CA GLU A 343 -11.35 -6.70 21.51
C GLU A 343 -11.71 -7.46 20.22
#